data_AF-A0A6L8NHM1-F1
#
_entry.id   AF-A0A6L8NHM1-F1
#
_cell.length_a   1.000
_cell.length_b   1.000
_cell.length_c   1.000
_cell.angle_alpha   90.00
_cell.angle_beta   90.00
_cell.angle_gamma   90.00
#
_symmetry.space_group_name_H-M   'P 1'
#
loop_
_entity.id
_entity.type
_entity.pdbx_description
1 polymer ?
#
loop_
_entity_poly.entity_id
_entity_poly.type
_entity_poly.pdbx_seq_one_letter_code
_entity_poly.pdbx_strand_id
1 'polypeptide(L)'
;MRSAPTILHLDMDAFFAAAEQAAKPSLRGKPVVVGGLGPRGVVATASYEARRFGVHSAMPMAQARRLAPNAAYLVPRFSFYRSISEQVMRLLGALSPLVEPLSLDEAFVDLEAGGAARDAASARAVGERLRAEIEAVTGLTGSVGLAASKMIAKVASERAKPDGLVLIEPGTERALLGPLSVRTIPGVGPATGEHLRRAGITTCAELVEAGEDELVRLLGRAQGVSLHRMALGHDDRPVVAERDMKSVSVEDTFDTDLHDRLRIRLEVERLADRCVRRLRSSGHSGRTIVLKVRRYDFSTLTRSETLRGPTDDPVVVREAAARLLEGVDTTGGVRLLGVGVSGLADWTQEDLFAQAAGLIAGVAPGPGPDDATGTDTGHPP
;
A
#
# COMPACT_ATOMS: atom_id res chain seq x y z
N MET A 1 23.78 -14.90 4.62
CA MET A 1 22.91 -14.45 5.74
C MET A 1 23.79 -13.80 6.79
N ARG A 2 23.27 -12.84 7.54
CA ARG A 2 24.02 -12.18 8.62
C ARG A 2 24.39 -13.17 9.72
N SER A 3 25.55 -12.96 10.34
CA SER A 3 26.03 -13.75 11.47
C SER A 3 25.48 -13.28 12.82
N ALA A 4 24.75 -12.17 12.85
CA ALA A 4 24.13 -11.60 14.04
C ALA A 4 22.67 -11.17 13.75
N PRO A 5 21.79 -11.15 14.76
CA PRO A 5 20.38 -10.80 14.60
C PRO A 5 20.16 -9.28 14.62
N THR A 6 20.79 -8.56 13.69
CA THR A 6 20.83 -7.09 13.64
C THR A 6 19.77 -6.44 12.74
N ILE A 7 18.89 -7.24 12.13
CA ILE A 7 17.66 -6.72 11.52
C ILE A 7 16.61 -6.58 12.61
N LEU A 8 16.18 -5.35 12.84
CA LEU A 8 15.06 -5.04 13.70
C LEU A 8 13.80 -4.86 12.86
N HIS A 9 12.69 -5.38 13.38
CA HIS A 9 11.36 -5.08 12.90
C HIS A 9 10.51 -4.60 14.07
N LEU A 10 9.95 -3.40 13.95
CA LEU A 10 9.00 -2.82 14.90
C LEU A 10 7.60 -2.88 14.31
N ASP A 11 6.62 -3.27 15.12
CA ASP A 11 5.18 -3.18 14.81
C ASP A 11 4.42 -2.64 16.03
N MET A 12 3.75 -1.49 15.90
CA MET A 12 3.00 -0.87 17.00
C MET A 12 1.74 -1.65 17.35
N ASP A 13 1.52 -1.86 18.64
CA ASP A 13 0.46 -2.72 19.14
C ASP A 13 -0.93 -2.14 18.93
N ALA A 14 -1.75 -2.83 18.12
CA ALA A 14 -3.13 -2.43 17.81
C ALA A 14 -3.26 -0.92 17.50
N PHE A 15 -2.32 -0.39 16.73
CA PHE A 15 -1.94 1.02 16.66
C PHE A 15 -3.10 2.02 16.73
N PHE A 16 -4.05 1.97 15.79
CA PHE A 16 -5.16 2.95 15.78
C PHE A 16 -6.06 2.83 17.01
N ALA A 17 -6.34 1.62 17.47
CA ALA A 17 -7.19 1.42 18.65
C ALA A 17 -6.46 1.87 19.93
N ALA A 18 -5.17 1.53 20.07
CA ALA A 18 -4.34 1.95 21.19
C ALA A 18 -4.20 3.48 21.23
N ALA A 19 -3.98 4.13 20.09
CA ALA A 19 -3.95 5.60 19.99
C ALA A 19 -5.27 6.24 20.44
N GLU A 20 -6.42 5.66 20.08
CA GLU A 20 -7.72 6.15 20.55
C GLU A 20 -7.94 5.93 22.05
N GLN A 21 -7.49 4.80 22.60
CA GLN A 21 -7.55 4.50 24.04
C GLN A 21 -6.64 5.40 24.87
N ALA A 22 -5.44 5.71 24.35
CA ALA A 22 -4.52 6.66 24.98
C ALA A 22 -5.11 8.07 25.01
N ALA A 23 -5.69 8.52 23.89
CA ALA A 23 -6.29 9.85 23.76
C ALA A 23 -7.61 10.03 24.54
N LYS A 24 -8.33 8.94 24.83
CA LYS A 24 -9.63 8.97 25.53
C LYS A 24 -9.58 8.06 26.76
N PRO A 25 -9.32 8.60 27.97
CA PRO A 25 -9.20 7.79 29.19
C PRO A 25 -10.38 6.85 29.45
N SER A 26 -11.60 7.24 29.05
CA SER A 26 -12.81 6.44 29.20
C SER A 26 -12.85 5.15 28.34
N LEU A 27 -11.92 5.00 27.38
CA LEU A 27 -11.80 3.83 26.50
C LEU A 27 -10.70 2.84 26.93
N ARG A 28 -9.86 3.20 27.91
CA ARG A 28 -8.77 2.31 28.39
C ARG A 28 -9.35 1.01 28.93
N GLY A 29 -8.79 -0.12 28.51
CA GLY A 29 -9.27 -1.45 28.89
C GLY A 29 -10.61 -1.86 28.27
N LYS A 30 -11.19 -1.05 27.38
CA LYS A 30 -12.47 -1.35 26.71
C LYS A 30 -12.25 -1.84 25.28
N PRO A 31 -13.14 -2.70 24.75
CA PRO A 31 -13.12 -3.07 23.33
C PRO A 31 -13.28 -1.84 22.44
N VAL A 32 -12.26 -1.55 21.62
CA VAL A 32 -12.27 -0.47 20.63
C VAL A 32 -12.08 -1.04 19.23
N VAL A 33 -12.91 -0.59 18.31
CA VAL A 33 -12.86 -0.97 16.89
C VAL A 33 -12.80 0.30 16.06
N VAL A 34 -11.72 0.48 15.30
CA VAL A 34 -11.52 1.61 14.38
C VAL A 34 -11.74 1.14 12.95
N GLY A 35 -12.54 1.85 12.17
CA GLY A 35 -12.78 1.50 10.77
C GLY A 35 -13.92 2.28 10.11
N GLY A 36 -14.28 1.87 8.90
CA GLY A 36 -15.45 2.43 8.22
C GLY A 36 -16.73 2.02 8.96
N LEU A 37 -17.56 2.98 9.36
CA LEU A 37 -18.80 2.71 10.10
C LEU A 37 -20.03 2.49 9.20
N GLY A 38 -19.92 2.80 7.91
CA GLY A 38 -20.98 2.60 6.92
C GLY A 38 -21.29 1.11 6.65
N PRO A 39 -22.35 0.81 5.88
CA PRO A 39 -22.84 -0.55 5.64
C PRO A 39 -21.80 -1.48 5.01
N ARG A 40 -20.85 -0.92 4.25
CA ARG A 40 -19.76 -1.66 3.58
C ARG A 40 -18.41 -1.43 4.23
N GLY A 41 -18.41 -0.82 5.42
CA GLY A 41 -17.21 -0.56 6.19
C GLY A 41 -16.53 -1.85 6.67
N VAL A 42 -15.22 -1.75 6.86
CA VAL A 42 -14.38 -2.83 7.39
C VAL A 42 -13.61 -2.32 8.61
N VAL A 43 -13.26 -3.25 9.49
CA VAL A 43 -12.37 -2.98 10.62
C VAL A 43 -10.97 -2.69 10.09
N ALA A 44 -10.45 -1.49 10.37
CA ALA A 44 -9.05 -1.16 10.13
C ALA A 44 -8.17 -1.78 11.22
N THR A 45 -8.55 -1.55 12.49
CA THR A 45 -7.85 -2.08 13.66
C THR A 45 -8.85 -2.40 14.77
N ALA A 46 -8.59 -3.49 15.49
CA ALA A 46 -9.31 -3.86 16.71
C ALA A 46 -8.32 -3.92 17.88
N SER A 47 -8.72 -3.36 19.02
CA SER A 47 -7.97 -3.46 20.28
C SER A 47 -7.88 -4.92 20.74
N TYR A 48 -6.91 -5.24 21.59
CA TYR A 48 -6.78 -6.59 22.14
C TYR A 48 -8.04 -7.05 22.88
N GLU A 49 -8.74 -6.14 23.56
CA GLU A 49 -10.01 -6.43 24.22
C GLU A 49 -11.12 -6.77 23.23
N ALA A 50 -11.15 -6.13 22.06
CA ALA A 50 -12.08 -6.47 20.98
C ALA A 50 -11.72 -7.79 20.27
N ARG A 51 -10.42 -8.09 20.14
CA ARG A 51 -9.93 -9.36 19.56
C ARG A 51 -10.37 -10.59 20.34
N ARG A 52 -10.57 -10.47 21.67
CA ARG A 52 -11.14 -11.55 22.50
C ARG A 52 -12.56 -11.96 22.08
N PHE A 53 -13.32 -11.07 21.45
CA PHE A 53 -14.63 -11.36 20.87
C PHE A 53 -14.54 -11.90 19.43
N GLY A 54 -13.33 -12.17 18.94
CA GLY A 54 -13.08 -12.62 17.57
C GLY A 54 -13.01 -11.50 16.53
N VAL A 55 -13.10 -10.22 16.93
CA VAL A 55 -12.97 -9.09 15.99
C VAL A 55 -11.53 -8.96 15.52
N HIS A 56 -11.30 -8.84 14.21
CA HIS A 56 -9.97 -8.66 13.63
C HIS A 56 -9.98 -7.68 12.45
N SER A 57 -8.80 -7.20 12.05
CA SER A 57 -8.64 -6.34 10.88
C SER A 57 -9.20 -6.99 9.60
N ALA A 58 -9.66 -6.16 8.66
CA ALA A 58 -10.37 -6.54 7.44
C ALA A 58 -11.72 -7.28 7.63
N MET A 59 -12.18 -7.49 8.86
CA MET A 59 -13.53 -8.01 9.12
C MET A 59 -14.59 -7.00 8.67
N PRO A 60 -15.71 -7.44 8.05
CA PRO A 60 -16.86 -6.57 7.80
C PRO A 60 -17.39 -5.93 9.09
N MET A 61 -17.65 -4.63 9.08
CA MET A 61 -18.07 -3.90 10.28
C MET A 61 -19.39 -4.44 10.86
N ALA A 62 -20.31 -4.88 10.01
CA ALA A 62 -21.55 -5.54 10.44
C ALA A 62 -21.29 -6.83 11.23
N GLN A 63 -20.28 -7.61 10.85
CA GLN A 63 -19.89 -8.81 11.61
C GLN A 63 -19.23 -8.43 12.93
N ALA A 64 -18.35 -7.44 12.94
CA ALA A 64 -17.74 -6.94 14.16
C ALA A 64 -18.79 -6.46 15.18
N ARG A 65 -19.85 -5.77 14.73
CA ARG A 65 -21.00 -5.35 15.56
C ARG A 65 -21.82 -6.52 16.13
N ARG A 66 -21.92 -7.63 15.41
CA ARG A 66 -22.56 -8.84 15.94
C ARG A 66 -21.72 -9.52 17.01
N LEU A 67 -20.40 -9.57 16.81
CA LEU A 67 -19.47 -10.22 17.74
C LEU A 67 -19.25 -9.40 19.03
N ALA A 68 -19.16 -8.07 18.92
CA ALA A 68 -18.85 -7.18 20.03
C ALA A 68 -19.81 -5.98 20.08
N PRO A 69 -21.12 -6.20 20.32
CA PRO A 69 -22.15 -5.15 20.21
C PRO A 69 -21.91 -3.93 21.13
N ASN A 70 -21.22 -4.14 22.25
CA ASN A 70 -20.92 -3.10 23.24
C ASN A 70 -19.53 -2.46 23.07
N ALA A 71 -18.81 -2.76 21.99
CA ALA A 71 -17.52 -2.13 21.70
C ALA A 71 -17.70 -0.65 21.29
N ALA A 72 -16.65 0.15 21.52
CA ALA A 72 -16.59 1.50 20.98
C ALA A 72 -16.18 1.47 19.51
N TYR A 73 -17.04 1.97 18.64
CA TYR A 73 -16.81 2.03 17.19
C TYR A 73 -16.43 3.44 16.76
N LEU A 74 -15.23 3.59 16.21
CA LEU A 74 -14.64 4.90 15.89
C LEU A 74 -14.26 5.00 14.41
N VAL A 75 -14.41 6.20 13.85
CA VAL A 75 -13.86 6.53 12.53
C VAL A 75 -12.36 6.86 12.64
N PRO A 76 -11.53 6.47 11.65
CA PRO A 76 -10.10 6.76 11.67
C PRO A 76 -9.77 8.26 11.69
N ARG A 77 -8.82 8.66 12.55
CA ARG A 77 -8.21 10.01 12.60
C ARG A 77 -6.79 9.99 12.06
N PHE A 78 -6.62 9.83 10.74
CA PHE A 78 -5.31 9.62 10.12
C PHE A 78 -4.28 10.72 10.35
N SER A 79 -4.68 11.99 10.50
CA SER A 79 -3.76 13.08 10.86
C SER A 79 -3.13 12.83 12.24
N PHE A 80 -3.92 12.41 13.22
CA PHE A 80 -3.46 12.05 14.55
C PHE A 80 -2.59 10.78 14.54
N TYR A 81 -2.94 9.77 13.74
CA TYR A 81 -2.11 8.56 13.63
C TYR A 81 -0.77 8.87 12.97
N ARG A 82 -0.75 9.76 11.97
CA ARG A 82 0.49 10.20 11.32
C ARG A 82 1.41 10.95 12.28
N SER A 83 0.87 11.84 13.13
CA SER A 83 1.72 12.56 14.09
C SER A 83 2.38 11.64 15.12
N ILE A 84 1.77 10.50 15.47
CA ILE A 84 2.39 9.48 16.32
C ILE A 84 3.42 8.67 15.52
N SER A 85 3.06 8.24 14.31
CA SER A 85 3.98 7.54 13.40
C SER A 85 5.28 8.33 13.19
N GLU A 86 5.21 9.63 12.97
CA GLU A 86 6.38 10.50 12.80
C GLU A 86 7.28 10.53 14.05
N GLN A 87 6.71 10.43 15.26
CA GLN A 87 7.50 10.32 16.49
C GLN A 87 8.26 8.99 16.53
N VAL A 88 7.59 7.88 16.24
CA VAL A 88 8.19 6.55 16.19
C VAL A 88 9.28 6.47 15.11
N MET A 89 9.01 6.95 13.91
CA MET A 89 9.97 6.93 12.80
C MET A 89 11.21 7.79 13.10
N ARG A 90 11.09 8.89 13.86
CA ARG A 90 12.26 9.63 14.35
C ARG A 90 13.12 8.83 15.31
N LEU A 91 12.51 8.09 16.24
CA LEU A 91 13.26 7.20 17.15
C LEU A 91 14.00 6.11 16.37
N LEU A 92 13.36 5.51 15.37
CA LEU A 92 14.00 4.53 14.48
C LEU A 92 15.15 5.15 13.67
N GLY A 93 14.96 6.35 13.12
CA GLY A 93 15.98 7.06 12.35
C GLY A 93 17.21 7.44 13.17
N ALA A 94 17.09 7.56 14.49
CA ALA A 94 18.23 7.75 15.38
C ALA A 94 19.09 6.47 15.56
N LEU A 95 18.53 5.29 15.26
CA LEU A 95 19.25 4.01 15.35
C LEU A 95 20.02 3.67 14.08
N SER A 96 19.55 4.11 12.92
CA SER A 96 20.16 3.79 11.63
C SER A 96 19.69 4.71 10.51
N PRO A 97 20.53 5.01 9.50
CA PRO A 97 20.06 5.61 8.26
C PRO A 97 19.24 4.65 7.39
N LEU A 98 19.30 3.34 7.66
CA LEU A 98 18.54 2.32 6.92
C LEU A 98 17.29 1.94 7.71
N VAL A 99 16.25 2.77 7.58
CA VAL A 99 14.90 2.52 8.07
C VAL A 99 13.97 2.35 6.88
N GLU A 100 13.29 1.20 6.77
CA GLU A 100 12.33 0.90 5.70
C GLU A 100 10.91 0.85 6.27
N PRO A 101 10.14 1.96 6.22
CA PRO A 101 8.74 1.97 6.62
C PRO A 101 7.89 1.06 5.73
N LEU A 102 7.03 0.24 6.34
CA LEU A 102 6.05 -0.59 5.65
C LEU A 102 4.63 0.01 5.72
N SER A 103 4.31 0.62 6.85
CA SER A 103 3.05 1.29 7.15
C SER A 103 3.28 2.42 8.17
N LEU A 104 2.20 3.01 8.71
CA LEU A 104 2.31 4.04 9.75
C LEU A 104 2.88 3.49 11.07
N ASP A 105 2.68 2.20 11.33
CA ASP A 105 2.98 1.51 12.58
C ASP A 105 4.13 0.50 12.46
N GLU A 106 4.71 0.32 11.29
CA GLU A 106 5.61 -0.79 11.04
C GLU A 106 6.82 -0.38 10.18
N ALA A 107 8.02 -0.83 10.58
CA ALA A 107 9.25 -0.59 9.83
C ALA A 107 10.33 -1.65 10.12
N PHE A 108 11.19 -1.86 9.12
CA PHE A 108 12.46 -2.55 9.32
C PHE A 108 13.59 -1.55 9.61
N VAL A 109 14.56 -1.94 10.41
CA VAL A 109 15.79 -1.18 10.67
C VAL A 109 17.00 -2.10 10.58
N ASP A 110 18.03 -1.64 9.89
CA ASP A 110 19.34 -2.29 9.90
C ASP A 110 20.21 -1.69 11.00
N LEU A 111 20.27 -2.35 12.16
CA LEU A 111 21.00 -1.84 13.33
C LEU A 111 22.52 -1.87 13.13
N GLU A 112 23.01 -2.77 12.27
CA GLU A 112 24.43 -2.89 11.97
C GLU A 112 24.89 -1.74 11.09
N ALA A 113 24.11 -1.36 10.07
CA ALA A 113 24.40 -0.23 9.21
C ALA A 113 24.44 1.12 9.96
N GLY A 114 23.66 1.24 11.03
CA GLY A 114 23.69 2.41 11.93
C GLY A 114 24.76 2.35 13.02
N GLY A 115 25.46 1.22 13.16
CA GLY A 115 26.42 0.99 14.25
C GLY A 115 25.77 0.81 15.63
N ALA A 116 24.44 0.69 15.71
CA ALA A 116 23.68 0.57 16.95
C ALA A 116 23.83 -0.82 17.60
N ALA A 117 24.03 -1.87 16.81
CA ALA A 117 24.26 -3.22 17.30
C ALA A 117 25.15 -4.03 16.34
N ARG A 118 25.93 -4.98 16.88
CA ARG A 118 26.80 -5.88 16.10
C ARG A 118 26.66 -7.35 16.48
N ASP A 119 25.95 -7.63 17.57
CA ASP A 119 25.74 -8.96 18.14
C ASP A 119 24.35 -9.07 18.78
N ALA A 120 23.99 -10.25 19.25
CA ALA A 120 22.69 -10.51 19.84
C ALA A 120 22.43 -9.71 21.13
N ALA A 121 23.45 -9.52 21.97
CA ALA A 121 23.33 -8.82 23.24
C ALA A 121 23.05 -7.32 23.04
N SER A 122 23.83 -6.68 22.16
CA SER A 122 23.65 -5.27 21.78
C SER A 122 22.32 -5.05 21.05
N ALA A 123 21.92 -5.95 20.14
CA ALA A 123 20.64 -5.86 19.44
C ALA A 123 19.45 -5.92 20.41
N ARG A 124 19.47 -6.86 21.37
CA ARG A 124 18.45 -6.95 22.42
C ARG A 124 18.39 -5.68 23.26
N ALA A 125 19.54 -5.17 23.70
CA ALA A 125 19.60 -3.96 24.50
C ALA A 125 19.05 -2.73 23.74
N VAL A 126 19.32 -2.62 22.44
CA VAL A 126 18.72 -1.58 21.57
C VAL A 126 17.20 -1.73 21.50
N GLY A 127 16.70 -2.95 21.25
CA GLY A 127 15.27 -3.20 21.14
C GLY A 127 14.49 -2.89 22.43
N GLU A 128 15.03 -3.26 23.60
CA GLU A 128 14.38 -2.94 24.89
C GLU A 128 14.37 -1.43 25.16
N ARG A 129 15.46 -0.72 24.88
CA ARG A 129 15.50 0.74 25.02
C ARG A 129 14.51 1.42 24.07
N LEU A 130 14.46 0.99 22.81
CA LEU A 130 13.52 1.53 21.82
C LEU A 130 12.07 1.38 22.28
N ARG A 131 11.69 0.21 22.82
CA ARG A 131 10.34 -0.01 23.36
C ARG A 131 10.00 0.96 24.50
N ALA A 132 10.91 1.11 25.46
CA ALA A 132 10.73 2.03 26.58
C ALA A 132 10.64 3.50 26.12
N GLU A 133 11.44 3.90 25.13
CA GLU A 133 11.41 5.25 24.55
C GLU A 133 10.11 5.52 23.78
N ILE A 134 9.63 4.54 23.00
CA ILE A 134 8.34 4.64 22.30
C ILE A 134 7.21 4.84 23.32
N GLU A 135 7.16 4.03 24.38
CA GLU A 135 6.14 4.17 25.43
C GLU A 135 6.23 5.52 26.13
N ALA A 136 7.43 5.98 26.48
CA ALA A 136 7.63 7.28 27.14
C ALA A 136 7.19 8.47 26.27
N VAL A 137 7.45 8.42 24.95
CA VAL A 137 7.14 9.51 24.01
C VAL A 137 5.68 9.48 23.57
N THR A 138 5.12 8.30 23.33
CA THR A 138 3.81 8.16 22.68
C THR A 138 2.70 7.70 23.61
N GLY A 139 3.04 7.10 24.76
CA GLY A 139 2.11 6.39 25.62
C GLY A 139 1.57 5.10 25.03
N LEU A 140 2.16 4.60 23.93
CA LEU A 140 1.79 3.37 23.23
C LEU A 140 2.92 2.35 23.27
N THR A 141 2.56 1.08 23.18
CA THR A 141 3.53 -0.03 23.11
C THR A 141 3.78 -0.45 21.67
N GLY A 142 4.93 -1.08 21.44
CA GLY A 142 5.29 -1.70 20.19
C GLY A 142 6.05 -3.00 20.43
N SER A 143 5.83 -3.96 19.54
CA SER A 143 6.47 -5.27 19.59
C SER A 143 7.66 -5.31 18.65
N VAL A 144 8.78 -5.85 19.13
CA VAL A 144 10.07 -5.86 18.43
C VAL A 144 10.50 -7.28 18.08
N GLY A 145 10.88 -7.47 16.83
CA GLY A 145 11.52 -8.69 16.33
C GLY A 145 12.95 -8.42 15.92
N LEU A 146 13.88 -9.28 16.34
CA LEU A 146 15.30 -9.20 15.98
C LEU A 146 15.73 -10.51 15.30
N ALA A 147 16.36 -10.42 14.13
CA ALA A 147 16.82 -11.60 13.39
C ALA A 147 17.91 -11.27 12.37
N ALA A 148 18.42 -12.30 11.68
CA ALA A 148 19.41 -12.16 10.61
C ALA A 148 18.84 -11.60 9.30
N SER A 149 17.51 -11.64 9.11
CA SER A 149 16.81 -11.24 7.88
C SER A 149 15.47 -10.56 8.16
N LYS A 150 14.97 -9.78 7.19
CA LYS A 150 13.70 -9.05 7.30
C LYS A 150 12.51 -9.98 7.56
N MET A 151 12.37 -11.02 6.75
CA MET A 151 11.28 -11.98 6.90
C MET A 151 11.23 -12.60 8.31
N ILE A 152 12.36 -13.01 8.87
CA ILE A 152 12.40 -13.64 10.20
C ILE A 152 12.20 -12.61 11.31
N ALA A 153 12.72 -11.38 11.17
CA ALA A 153 12.48 -10.31 12.14
C ALA A 153 10.98 -9.96 12.21
N LYS A 154 10.27 -9.94 11.08
CA LYS A 154 8.82 -9.75 11.05
C LYS A 154 8.06 -10.89 11.71
N VAL A 155 8.47 -12.14 11.49
CA VAL A 155 7.89 -13.30 12.19
C VAL A 155 8.14 -13.21 13.70
N ALA A 156 9.33 -12.75 14.11
CA ALA A 156 9.69 -12.57 15.50
C ALA A 156 8.81 -11.52 16.19
N SER A 157 8.60 -10.34 15.58
CA SER A 157 7.77 -9.30 16.17
C SER A 157 6.31 -9.71 16.32
N GLU A 158 5.75 -10.46 15.35
CA GLU A 158 4.36 -10.95 15.45
C GLU A 158 4.21 -11.92 16.64
N ARG A 159 5.23 -12.77 16.88
CA ARG A 159 5.28 -13.66 18.04
C ARG A 159 5.54 -12.93 19.36
N ALA A 160 6.06 -11.72 19.29
CA ALA A 160 6.33 -10.88 20.44
C ALA A 160 5.09 -10.10 20.91
N LYS A 161 4.00 -10.06 20.12
CA LYS A 161 2.79 -9.32 20.47
C LYS A 161 2.00 -9.96 21.62
N PRO A 162 1.40 -9.14 22.51
CA PRO A 162 1.58 -7.69 22.65
C PRO A 162 2.83 -7.33 23.48
N ASP A 163 3.35 -6.12 23.26
CA ASP A 163 4.35 -5.45 24.10
C ASP A 163 5.53 -6.35 24.48
N GLY A 164 6.17 -6.96 23.48
CA GLY A 164 7.26 -7.88 23.70
C GLY A 164 8.43 -7.69 22.75
N LEU A 165 9.50 -8.41 23.04
CA LEU A 165 10.66 -8.52 22.18
C LEU A 165 11.04 -9.99 22.00
N VAL A 166 11.16 -10.42 20.74
CA VAL A 166 11.67 -11.75 20.39
C VAL A 166 12.89 -11.60 19.50
N LEU A 167 13.98 -12.29 19.87
CA LEU A 167 15.21 -12.37 19.11
C LEU A 167 15.40 -13.81 18.65
N ILE A 168 15.61 -13.98 17.34
CA ILE A 168 15.86 -15.27 16.71
C ILE A 168 17.33 -15.36 16.32
N GLU A 169 18.04 -16.31 16.92
CA GLU A 169 19.46 -16.49 16.67
C GLU A 169 19.71 -17.02 15.26
N PRO A 170 20.73 -16.50 14.55
CA PRO A 170 21.11 -17.00 13.23
C PRO A 170 21.38 -18.51 13.24
N GLY A 171 20.82 -19.23 12.27
CA GLY A 171 20.91 -20.69 12.17
C GLY A 171 19.76 -21.46 12.82
N THR A 172 18.87 -20.79 13.56
CA THR A 172 17.69 -21.42 14.21
C THR A 172 16.39 -21.26 13.42
N GLU A 173 16.43 -20.54 12.30
CA GLU A 173 15.25 -20.06 11.56
C GLU A 173 14.39 -21.22 11.03
N ARG A 174 15.01 -22.23 10.41
CA ARG A 174 14.28 -23.37 9.84
C ARG A 174 13.54 -24.17 10.91
N ALA A 175 14.19 -24.44 12.04
CA ALA A 175 13.58 -25.15 13.15
C ALA A 175 12.39 -24.35 13.74
N LEU A 176 12.55 -23.02 13.81
CA LEU A 176 11.49 -22.12 14.25
C LEU A 176 10.30 -22.09 13.28
N LEU A 177 10.57 -22.04 11.97
CA LEU A 177 9.53 -21.93 10.94
C LEU A 177 8.75 -23.22 10.75
N GLY A 178 9.42 -24.38 10.80
CA GLY A 178 8.84 -25.69 10.49
C GLY A 178 7.39 -25.91 10.96
N PRO A 179 7.10 -25.78 12.27
CA PRO A 179 5.75 -26.03 12.80
C PRO A 179 4.73 -24.91 12.53
N LEU A 180 5.16 -23.75 12.03
CA LEU A 180 4.29 -22.61 11.81
C LEU A 180 3.48 -22.79 10.53
N SER A 181 2.27 -22.20 10.52
CA SER A 181 1.44 -22.17 9.32
C SER A 181 2.18 -21.49 8.17
N VAL A 182 1.97 -21.96 6.94
CA VAL A 182 2.47 -21.29 5.72
C VAL A 182 2.04 -19.82 5.64
N ARG A 183 0.91 -19.46 6.27
CA ARG A 183 0.41 -18.08 6.34
C ARG A 183 1.26 -17.14 7.20
N THR A 184 2.20 -17.67 7.99
CA THR A 184 3.19 -16.89 8.72
C THR A 184 4.24 -16.29 7.79
N ILE A 185 4.47 -16.90 6.61
CA ILE A 185 5.44 -16.37 5.64
C ILE A 185 4.87 -15.11 4.97
N PRO A 186 5.58 -13.96 5.02
CA PRO A 186 5.16 -12.75 4.33
C PRO A 186 4.96 -13.00 2.83
N GLY A 187 3.78 -12.62 2.32
CA GLY A 187 3.38 -12.85 0.93
C GLY A 187 2.41 -14.03 0.74
N VAL A 188 2.17 -14.85 1.77
CA VAL A 188 1.14 -15.89 1.75
C VAL A 188 -0.18 -15.35 2.30
N GLY A 189 -0.94 -14.68 1.41
CA GLY A 189 -2.30 -14.23 1.72
C GLY A 189 -3.34 -15.36 1.75
N PRO A 190 -4.61 -15.06 2.07
CA PRO A 190 -5.68 -16.06 2.15
C PRO A 190 -5.84 -16.91 0.88
N ALA A 191 -5.70 -16.30 -0.31
CA ALA A 191 -5.84 -17.01 -1.58
C ALA A 191 -4.70 -18.03 -1.79
N THR A 192 -3.45 -17.60 -1.61
CA THR A 192 -2.27 -18.49 -1.70
C THR A 192 -2.33 -19.59 -0.65
N GLY A 193 -2.67 -19.23 0.60
CA GLY A 193 -2.79 -20.19 1.70
C GLY A 193 -3.86 -21.24 1.45
N GLU A 194 -5.01 -20.85 0.86
CA GLU A 194 -6.05 -21.79 0.48
C GLU A 194 -5.63 -22.69 -0.70
N HIS A 195 -4.88 -22.16 -1.67
CA HIS A 195 -4.32 -22.97 -2.76
C HIS A 195 -3.37 -24.04 -2.21
N LEU A 196 -2.43 -23.66 -1.35
CA LEU A 196 -1.51 -24.58 -0.67
C LEU A 196 -2.25 -25.62 0.18
N ARG A 197 -3.26 -25.18 0.95
CA ARG A 197 -4.07 -26.07 1.78
C ARG A 197 -4.79 -27.14 0.97
N ARG A 198 -5.30 -26.82 -0.23
CA ARG A 198 -5.91 -27.81 -1.13
C ARG A 198 -4.91 -28.84 -1.66
N ALA A 199 -3.64 -28.48 -1.73
CA ALA A 199 -2.54 -29.40 -2.03
C ALA A 199 -2.02 -30.16 -0.79
N GLY A 200 -2.67 -30.02 0.37
CA GLY A 200 -2.26 -30.66 1.62
C GLY A 200 -1.13 -29.94 2.36
N ILE A 201 -0.73 -28.75 1.91
CA ILE A 201 0.39 -27.98 2.47
C ILE A 201 -0.17 -26.90 3.40
N THR A 202 0.07 -27.05 4.70
CA THR A 202 -0.46 -26.18 5.76
C THR A 202 0.64 -25.61 6.66
N THR A 203 1.77 -26.31 6.80
CA THR A 203 2.93 -25.88 7.60
C THR A 203 4.13 -25.52 6.72
N CYS A 204 5.08 -24.75 7.27
CA CYS A 204 6.30 -24.42 6.56
C CYS A 204 7.19 -25.65 6.33
N ALA A 205 7.15 -26.64 7.24
CA ALA A 205 7.85 -27.92 7.07
C ALA A 205 7.32 -28.69 5.86
N GLU A 206 5.99 -28.84 5.73
CA GLU A 206 5.34 -29.48 4.58
C GLU A 206 5.67 -28.75 3.27
N LEU A 207 5.74 -27.41 3.32
CA LEU A 207 6.08 -26.59 2.17
C LEU A 207 7.53 -26.81 1.71
N VAL A 208 8.47 -26.98 2.65
CA VAL A 208 9.86 -27.35 2.33
C VAL A 208 9.91 -28.78 1.77
N GLU A 209 9.18 -29.72 2.34
CA GLU A 209 9.12 -31.12 1.91
C GLU A 209 8.55 -31.27 0.48
N ALA A 210 7.55 -30.46 0.13
CA ALA A 210 7.00 -30.42 -1.23
C ALA A 210 8.06 -30.08 -2.30
N GLY A 211 9.09 -29.31 -1.94
CA GLY A 211 10.18 -28.93 -2.83
C GLY A 211 9.86 -27.77 -3.76
N GLU A 212 10.91 -27.19 -4.36
CA GLU A 212 10.79 -26.01 -5.23
C GLU A 212 9.92 -26.26 -6.46
N ASP A 213 10.14 -27.38 -7.16
CA ASP A 213 9.46 -27.71 -8.43
C ASP A 213 7.93 -27.79 -8.26
N GLU A 214 7.48 -28.39 -7.16
CA GLU A 214 6.06 -28.49 -6.85
C GLU A 214 5.44 -27.12 -6.56
N LEU A 215 6.13 -26.26 -5.81
CA LEU A 215 5.64 -24.91 -5.53
C LEU A 215 5.65 -24.03 -6.79
N VAL A 216 6.61 -24.22 -7.69
CA VAL A 216 6.61 -23.58 -9.00
C VAL A 216 5.44 -24.05 -9.85
N ARG A 217 5.11 -25.34 -9.82
CA ARG A 217 3.94 -25.91 -10.51
C ARG A 217 2.62 -25.35 -9.97
N LEU A 218 2.51 -25.21 -8.65
CA LEU A 218 1.28 -24.73 -7.98
C LEU A 218 1.09 -23.21 -8.10
N LEU A 219 2.16 -22.43 -7.91
CA LEU A 219 2.08 -20.97 -7.72
C LEU A 219 2.72 -20.16 -8.86
N GLY A 220 3.34 -20.83 -9.82
CA GLY A 220 4.16 -20.21 -10.85
C GLY A 220 5.57 -19.90 -10.37
N ARG A 221 6.49 -19.71 -11.33
CA ARG A 221 7.94 -19.64 -11.08
C ARG A 221 8.35 -18.61 -10.03
N ALA A 222 7.91 -17.35 -10.19
CA ALA A 222 8.34 -16.27 -9.31
C ALA A 222 7.92 -16.50 -7.85
N GLN A 223 6.67 -16.90 -7.62
CA GLN A 223 6.15 -17.12 -6.28
C GLN A 223 6.64 -18.44 -5.67
N GLY A 224 6.68 -19.52 -6.45
CA GLY A 224 7.14 -20.83 -6.01
C GLY A 224 8.59 -20.82 -5.51
N VAL A 225 9.51 -20.27 -6.31
CA VAL A 225 10.93 -20.13 -5.93
C VAL A 225 11.09 -19.25 -4.69
N SER A 226 10.43 -18.09 -4.67
CA SER A 226 10.54 -17.18 -3.52
C SER A 226 10.00 -17.80 -2.24
N LEU A 227 8.89 -18.53 -2.33
CA LEU A 227 8.24 -19.11 -1.16
C LEU A 227 9.04 -20.29 -0.61
N HIS A 228 9.61 -21.13 -1.48
CA HIS A 228 10.51 -22.21 -1.08
C HIS A 228 11.71 -21.68 -0.28
N ARG A 229 12.39 -20.65 -0.81
CA ARG A 229 13.53 -20.00 -0.13
C ARG A 229 13.13 -19.44 1.23
N MET A 230 12.00 -18.73 1.32
CA MET A 230 11.55 -18.15 2.59
C MET A 230 11.22 -19.21 3.63
N ALA A 231 10.64 -20.34 3.25
CA ALA A 231 10.35 -21.43 4.18
C ALA A 231 11.61 -22.14 4.71
N LEU A 232 12.71 -22.09 3.95
CA LEU A 232 14.04 -22.50 4.42
C LEU A 232 14.71 -21.44 5.33
N GLY A 233 14.05 -20.31 5.60
CA GLY A 233 14.61 -19.20 6.37
C GLY A 233 15.50 -18.26 5.57
N HIS A 234 15.59 -18.44 4.24
CA HIS A 234 16.44 -17.63 3.38
C HIS A 234 15.70 -16.38 2.88
N ASP A 235 16.19 -15.22 3.31
CA ASP A 235 15.79 -13.90 2.81
C ASP A 235 17.03 -12.99 2.76
N ASP A 236 17.46 -12.66 1.55
CA ASP A 236 18.64 -11.85 1.25
C ASP A 236 18.30 -10.38 0.93
N ARG A 237 17.01 -10.00 1.01
CA ARG A 237 16.58 -8.63 0.70
C ARG A 237 17.15 -7.67 1.76
N PRO A 238 17.91 -6.63 1.36
CA PRO A 238 18.41 -5.64 2.30
C PRO A 238 17.28 -4.75 2.82
N VAL A 239 17.52 -4.06 3.95
CA VAL A 239 16.68 -2.93 4.37
C VAL A 239 16.96 -1.77 3.43
N VAL A 240 15.91 -1.18 2.86
CA VAL A 240 16.02 -0.08 1.88
C VAL A 240 15.31 1.15 2.41
N ALA A 241 16.06 2.24 2.61
CA ALA A 241 15.54 3.46 3.25
C ALA A 241 14.45 4.17 2.42
N GLU A 242 14.62 4.21 1.10
CA GLU A 242 13.70 4.87 0.18
C GLU A 242 13.19 3.88 -0.87
N ARG A 243 11.88 3.90 -1.10
CA ARG A 243 11.26 3.25 -2.24
C ARG A 243 10.59 4.30 -3.10
N ASP A 244 11.00 4.38 -4.35
CA ASP A 244 10.34 5.22 -5.34
C ASP A 244 8.86 4.87 -5.42
N MET A 245 8.03 5.89 -5.33
CA MET A 245 6.60 5.71 -5.49
C MET A 245 6.30 5.29 -6.94
N LYS A 246 5.62 4.17 -7.12
CA LYS A 246 5.33 3.64 -8.47
C LYS A 246 4.04 4.18 -9.07
N SER A 247 3.11 4.60 -8.20
CA SER A 247 1.79 5.07 -8.59
C SER A 247 1.12 5.84 -7.47
N VAL A 248 0.27 6.81 -7.84
CA VAL A 248 -0.66 7.50 -6.96
C VAL A 248 -2.08 7.12 -7.36
N SER A 249 -2.91 6.68 -6.42
CA SER A 249 -4.33 6.43 -6.70
C SER A 249 -5.24 6.86 -5.56
N VAL A 250 -6.51 7.05 -5.91
CA VAL A 250 -7.61 7.27 -4.99
C VAL A 250 -8.80 6.43 -5.44
N GLU A 251 -9.48 5.80 -4.49
CA GLU A 251 -10.66 4.98 -4.76
C GLU A 251 -11.66 5.11 -3.63
N ASP A 252 -12.94 5.06 -3.98
CA ASP A 252 -14.05 5.08 -3.02
C ASP A 252 -14.97 3.87 -3.30
N THR A 253 -15.33 3.16 -2.24
CA THR A 253 -16.43 2.19 -2.27
C THR A 253 -17.70 2.88 -1.82
N PHE A 254 -18.74 2.85 -2.65
CA PHE A 254 -20.01 3.49 -2.35
C PHE A 254 -20.87 2.62 -1.44
N ASP A 255 -21.66 3.25 -0.57
CA ASP A 255 -22.57 2.56 0.36
C ASP A 255 -23.63 1.73 -0.38
N THR A 256 -24.13 2.28 -1.49
CA THR A 256 -25.03 1.62 -2.44
C THR A 256 -24.38 1.60 -3.82
N ASP A 257 -24.69 0.58 -4.62
CA ASP A 257 -24.17 0.48 -5.98
C ASP A 257 -24.76 1.60 -6.85
N LEU A 258 -23.91 2.22 -7.67
CA LEU A 258 -24.30 3.29 -8.57
C LEU A 258 -24.78 2.70 -9.89
N HIS A 259 -25.98 3.07 -10.32
CA HIS A 259 -26.57 2.67 -11.60
C HIS A 259 -26.72 3.84 -12.58
N ASP A 260 -26.75 5.07 -12.06
CA ASP A 260 -26.86 6.27 -12.89
C ASP A 260 -25.51 6.59 -13.55
N ARG A 261 -25.49 6.56 -14.89
CA ARG A 261 -24.31 6.86 -15.71
C ARG A 261 -23.79 8.27 -15.50
N LEU A 262 -24.67 9.25 -15.31
CA LEU A 262 -24.28 10.64 -15.06
C LEU A 262 -23.54 10.74 -13.73
N ARG A 263 -24.11 10.12 -12.68
CA ARG A 263 -23.48 10.07 -11.35
C ARG A 263 -22.13 9.36 -11.38
N ILE A 264 -22.03 8.22 -12.07
CA ILE A 264 -20.77 7.49 -12.22
C ILE A 264 -19.69 8.38 -12.86
N ARG A 265 -20.02 9.11 -13.93
CA ARG A 265 -19.08 10.03 -14.60
C ARG A 265 -18.61 11.14 -13.64
N LEU A 266 -19.53 11.79 -12.93
CA LEU A 266 -19.19 12.83 -11.95
C LEU A 266 -18.28 12.31 -10.84
N GLU A 267 -18.49 11.06 -10.38
CA GLU A 267 -17.61 10.43 -9.39
C GLU A 267 -16.21 10.15 -9.94
N VAL A 268 -16.09 9.72 -11.20
CA VAL A 268 -14.78 9.56 -11.86
C VAL A 268 -14.05 10.90 -11.96
N GLU A 269 -14.72 11.98 -12.37
CA GLU A 269 -14.14 13.32 -12.45
C GLU A 269 -13.64 13.80 -11.08
N ARG A 270 -14.47 13.64 -10.04
CA ARG A 270 -14.12 13.97 -8.66
C ARG A 270 -12.90 13.18 -8.16
N LEU A 271 -12.83 11.89 -8.49
CA LEU A 271 -11.70 11.02 -8.14
C LEU A 271 -10.43 11.40 -8.91
N ALA A 272 -10.53 11.76 -10.19
CA ALA A 272 -9.41 12.27 -10.97
C ALA A 272 -8.83 13.55 -10.36
N ASP A 273 -9.67 14.52 -9.99
CA ASP A 273 -9.23 15.75 -9.33
C ASP A 273 -8.55 15.48 -7.98
N ARG A 274 -9.07 14.53 -7.20
CA ARG A 274 -8.43 14.09 -5.95
C ARG A 274 -7.09 13.40 -6.20
N CYS A 275 -7.01 12.55 -7.23
CA CYS A 275 -5.80 11.86 -7.63
C CYS A 275 -4.71 12.87 -7.98
N VAL A 276 -5.04 13.87 -8.79
CA VAL A 276 -4.12 14.94 -9.23
C VAL A 276 -3.66 15.80 -8.05
N ARG A 277 -4.56 16.20 -7.15
CA ARG A 277 -4.16 16.91 -5.92
C ARG A 277 -3.15 16.09 -5.09
N ARG A 278 -3.38 14.79 -4.96
CA ARG A 278 -2.45 13.88 -4.26
C ARG A 278 -1.12 13.77 -5.00
N LEU A 279 -1.15 13.59 -6.32
CA LEU A 279 0.01 13.49 -7.19
C LEU A 279 0.91 14.74 -7.10
N ARG A 280 0.30 15.93 -7.18
CA ARG A 280 0.98 17.22 -6.98
C ARG A 280 1.54 17.39 -5.58
N SER A 281 0.78 17.00 -4.55
CA SER A 281 1.26 17.10 -3.15
C SER A 281 2.47 16.21 -2.87
N SER A 282 2.65 15.13 -3.64
CA SER A 282 3.85 14.31 -3.59
C SER A 282 4.99 14.83 -4.48
N GLY A 283 4.79 15.91 -5.24
CA GLY A 283 5.80 16.45 -6.16
C GLY A 283 6.05 15.55 -7.38
N HIS A 284 5.06 14.76 -7.80
CA HIS A 284 5.20 13.86 -8.95
C HIS A 284 4.25 14.29 -10.07
N SER A 285 4.56 13.83 -11.28
CA SER A 285 3.67 13.74 -12.44
C SER A 285 3.64 12.27 -12.90
N GLY A 286 2.79 11.89 -13.86
CA GLY A 286 2.87 10.54 -14.41
C GLY A 286 2.17 10.38 -15.75
N ARG A 287 2.51 9.31 -16.46
CA ARG A 287 2.08 9.14 -17.87
C ARG A 287 0.93 8.18 -18.08
N THR A 288 0.68 7.26 -17.15
CA THR A 288 -0.33 6.21 -17.32
C THR A 288 -1.50 6.43 -16.39
N ILE A 289 -2.65 6.79 -16.95
CA ILE A 289 -3.90 6.97 -16.22
C ILE A 289 -4.57 5.59 -16.14
N VAL A 290 -5.08 5.24 -14.96
CA VAL A 290 -5.70 3.96 -14.67
C VAL A 290 -7.08 4.22 -14.09
N LEU A 291 -8.11 3.61 -14.69
CA LEU A 291 -9.45 3.53 -14.14
C LEU A 291 -9.69 2.13 -13.59
N LYS A 292 -10.15 2.06 -12.33
CA LYS A 292 -10.56 0.83 -11.66
C LYS A 292 -12.05 0.90 -11.38
N VAL A 293 -12.78 -0.13 -11.79
CA VAL A 293 -14.22 -0.27 -11.55
C VAL A 293 -14.46 -1.62 -10.90
N ARG A 294 -15.06 -1.63 -9.71
CA ARG A 294 -15.58 -2.86 -9.09
C ARG A 294 -17.09 -2.90 -9.24
N ARG A 295 -17.62 -4.03 -9.67
CA ARG A 295 -19.06 -4.27 -9.81
C ARG A 295 -19.66 -4.84 -8.53
N TYR A 296 -20.99 -4.94 -8.49
CA TYR A 296 -21.76 -5.48 -7.37
C TYR A 296 -21.34 -6.90 -6.95
N ASP A 297 -20.92 -7.72 -7.92
CA ASP A 297 -20.44 -9.10 -7.76
C ASP A 297 -18.96 -9.21 -7.33
N PHE A 298 -18.34 -8.08 -6.97
CA PHE A 298 -16.93 -7.92 -6.62
C PHE A 298 -15.93 -8.14 -7.78
N SER A 299 -16.39 -8.43 -9.00
CA SER A 299 -15.51 -8.44 -10.17
C SER A 299 -14.89 -7.05 -10.36
N THR A 300 -13.58 -7.02 -10.62
CA THR A 300 -12.81 -5.78 -10.77
C THR A 300 -12.30 -5.68 -12.20
N LEU A 301 -12.67 -4.60 -12.88
CA LEU A 301 -12.19 -4.22 -14.19
C LEU A 301 -11.17 -3.10 -14.02
N THR A 302 -10.08 -3.20 -14.77
CA THR A 302 -9.07 -2.14 -14.87
C THR A 302 -8.86 -1.78 -16.33
N ARG A 303 -8.82 -0.49 -16.61
CA ARG A 303 -8.48 0.10 -17.91
C ARG A 303 -7.39 1.11 -17.70
N SER A 304 -6.50 1.26 -18.66
CA SER A 304 -5.42 2.23 -18.59
C SER A 304 -5.11 2.84 -19.95
N GLU A 305 -4.71 4.10 -19.95
CA GLU A 305 -4.22 4.86 -21.10
C GLU A 305 -2.85 5.43 -20.74
N THR A 306 -1.85 5.21 -21.60
CA THR A 306 -0.52 5.82 -21.47
C THR A 306 -0.40 6.99 -22.44
N LEU A 307 -0.15 8.18 -21.90
CA LEU A 307 0.03 9.41 -22.64
C LEU A 307 1.45 9.53 -23.21
N ARG A 308 1.65 10.48 -24.13
CA ARG A 308 2.95 10.78 -24.75
C ARG A 308 3.99 11.30 -23.76
N GLY A 309 3.54 12.10 -22.78
CA GLY A 309 4.37 12.67 -21.73
C GLY A 309 3.71 12.52 -20.36
N PRO A 310 4.48 12.63 -19.27
CA PRO A 310 3.91 12.68 -17.94
C PRO A 310 3.06 13.94 -17.77
N THR A 311 2.00 13.85 -16.99
CA THR A 311 1.10 14.96 -16.68
C THR A 311 0.71 14.94 -15.22
N ASP A 312 0.44 16.13 -14.70
CA ASP A 312 -0.27 16.38 -13.46
C ASP A 312 -1.45 17.36 -13.70
N ASP A 313 -1.87 17.54 -14.96
CA ASP A 313 -2.97 18.42 -15.33
C ASP A 313 -4.32 17.76 -15.01
N PRO A 314 -5.16 18.38 -14.16
CA PRO A 314 -6.48 17.85 -13.83
C PRO A 314 -7.42 17.70 -15.04
N VAL A 315 -7.33 18.56 -16.04
CA VAL A 315 -8.14 18.44 -17.28
C VAL A 315 -7.74 17.18 -18.02
N VAL A 316 -6.44 16.99 -18.29
CA VAL A 316 -5.92 15.84 -19.03
C VAL A 316 -6.27 14.52 -18.33
N VAL A 317 -6.07 14.44 -17.00
CA VAL A 317 -6.37 13.23 -16.23
C VAL A 317 -7.88 12.94 -16.21
N ARG A 318 -8.74 13.96 -16.07
CA ARG A 318 -10.21 13.77 -16.13
C ARG A 318 -10.66 13.25 -17.48
N GLU A 319 -10.19 13.85 -18.57
CA GLU A 319 -10.55 13.43 -19.93
C GLU A 319 -10.09 12.00 -20.23
N ALA A 320 -8.86 11.65 -19.85
CA ALA A 320 -8.37 10.27 -19.99
C ALA A 320 -9.20 9.28 -19.16
N ALA A 321 -9.51 9.61 -17.89
CA ALA A 321 -10.35 8.77 -17.06
C ALA A 321 -11.78 8.62 -17.62
N ALA A 322 -12.34 9.68 -18.21
CA ALA A 322 -13.65 9.65 -18.87
C ALA A 322 -13.64 8.74 -20.11
N ARG A 323 -12.62 8.83 -20.98
CA ARG A 323 -12.45 7.91 -22.12
C ARG A 323 -12.35 6.45 -21.67
N LEU A 324 -11.58 6.19 -20.61
CA LEU A 324 -11.46 4.84 -20.05
C LEU A 324 -12.80 4.31 -19.51
N LEU A 325 -13.67 5.19 -18.99
CA LEU A 325 -14.99 4.82 -18.50
C LEU A 325 -15.94 4.41 -19.64
N GLU A 326 -15.83 5.01 -20.82
CA GLU A 326 -16.65 4.63 -21.99
C GLU A 326 -16.44 3.18 -22.42
N GLY A 327 -15.22 2.64 -22.20
CA GLY A 327 -14.87 1.24 -22.46
C GLY A 327 -15.27 0.25 -21.35
N VAL A 328 -16.07 0.68 -20.36
CA VAL A 328 -16.52 -0.15 -19.23
C VAL A 328 -18.04 -0.23 -19.21
N ASP A 329 -18.56 -1.46 -19.22
CA ASP A 329 -19.98 -1.70 -18.97
C ASP A 329 -20.29 -1.53 -17.46
N THR A 330 -21.16 -0.57 -17.17
CA THR A 330 -21.59 -0.16 -15.82
C THR A 330 -23.04 -0.55 -15.50
N THR A 331 -23.71 -1.25 -16.41
CA THR A 331 -25.16 -1.56 -16.34
C THR A 331 -25.53 -2.37 -15.10
N GLY A 332 -24.67 -3.32 -14.70
CA GLY A 332 -24.88 -4.15 -13.52
C GLY A 332 -24.77 -3.42 -12.17
N GLY A 333 -24.40 -2.14 -12.17
CA GLY A 333 -24.14 -1.38 -10.95
C GLY A 333 -22.67 -1.35 -10.56
N VAL A 334 -22.21 -0.17 -10.16
CA VAL A 334 -20.83 0.11 -9.79
C VAL A 334 -20.70 0.25 -8.27
N ARG A 335 -19.87 -0.62 -7.69
CA ARG A 335 -19.61 -0.70 -6.25
C ARG A 335 -18.46 0.19 -5.80
N LEU A 336 -17.39 0.26 -6.60
CA LEU A 336 -16.20 1.07 -6.32
C LEU A 336 -15.70 1.67 -7.62
N LEU A 337 -15.30 2.94 -7.55
CA LEU A 337 -14.53 3.63 -8.59
C LEU A 337 -13.18 4.03 -8.03
N GLY A 338 -12.15 3.92 -8.85
CA GLY A 338 -10.81 4.39 -8.53
C GLY A 338 -10.12 4.98 -9.74
N VAL A 339 -9.41 6.09 -9.54
CA VAL A 339 -8.54 6.71 -10.53
C VAL A 339 -7.11 6.69 -9.99
N GLY A 340 -6.17 6.33 -10.83
CA GLY A 340 -4.75 6.31 -10.50
C GLY A 340 -3.88 6.81 -11.64
N VAL A 341 -2.68 7.23 -11.29
CA VAL A 341 -1.61 7.62 -12.20
C VAL A 341 -0.37 6.79 -11.85
N SER A 342 0.27 6.23 -12.87
CA SER A 342 1.51 5.44 -12.74
C SER A 342 2.53 5.81 -13.82
N GLY A 343 3.74 5.24 -13.72
CA GLY A 343 4.88 5.70 -14.52
C GLY A 343 5.23 7.13 -14.11
N LEU A 344 5.49 7.29 -12.81
CA LEU A 344 5.71 8.60 -12.21
C LEU A 344 7.06 9.20 -12.62
N ALA A 345 7.13 10.53 -12.64
CA ALA A 345 8.34 11.30 -12.87
C ALA A 345 8.34 12.54 -11.96
N ASP A 346 9.53 12.99 -11.54
CA ASP A 346 9.72 14.02 -10.51
C ASP A 346 9.28 15.43 -10.96
N TRP A 347 9.09 15.66 -12.27
CA TRP A 347 8.63 16.95 -12.77
C TRP A 347 8.08 16.89 -14.21
N THR A 348 7.07 17.71 -14.48
CA THR A 348 6.55 17.99 -15.83
C THR A 348 7.37 19.07 -16.50
N GLN A 349 8.14 18.74 -17.54
CA GLN A 349 8.42 19.73 -18.58
C GLN A 349 7.21 19.73 -19.51
N GLU A 350 6.32 20.72 -19.34
CA GLU A 350 5.27 20.96 -20.33
C GLU A 350 5.92 21.19 -21.70
N ASP A 351 5.42 20.47 -22.71
CA ASP A 351 5.91 20.61 -24.08
C ASP A 351 5.52 22.01 -24.60
N LEU A 352 6.46 22.95 -24.50
CA LEU A 352 6.32 24.35 -24.95
C LEU A 352 5.81 24.44 -26.39
N PHE A 353 6.06 23.41 -27.22
CA PHE A 353 5.65 23.36 -28.62
C PHE A 353 4.15 23.05 -28.81
N ALA A 354 3.50 22.39 -27.85
CA ALA A 354 2.07 22.10 -27.92
C ALA A 354 1.22 23.37 -27.71
N GLN A 355 1.67 24.29 -26.85
CA GLN A 355 1.02 25.60 -26.66
C GLN A 355 1.25 26.52 -27.87
N ALA A 356 2.45 26.50 -28.46
CA ALA A 356 2.77 27.28 -29.66
C ALA A 356 1.93 26.85 -30.88
N ALA A 357 1.69 25.54 -31.06
CA ALA A 357 0.84 25.05 -32.15
C ALA A 357 -0.63 25.51 -32.03
N GLY A 358 -1.17 25.59 -30.81
CA GLY A 358 -2.51 26.13 -30.56
C GLY A 358 -2.61 27.64 -30.80
N LEU A 359 -1.55 28.39 -30.51
CA LEU A 359 -1.47 29.84 -30.77
C LEU A 359 -1.28 30.17 -32.26
N ILE A 360 -0.51 29.36 -33.00
CA ILE A 360 -0.29 29.54 -34.44
C ILE A 360 -1.54 29.18 -35.26
N ALA A 361 -2.31 28.17 -34.83
CA ALA A 361 -3.55 27.77 -35.48
C ALA A 361 -4.70 28.82 -35.35
N GLY A 362 -4.57 29.79 -34.45
CA GLY A 362 -5.56 30.86 -34.22
C GLY A 362 -5.37 32.13 -35.04
N VAL A 363 -4.29 32.24 -35.83
CA VAL A 363 -4.04 33.42 -36.68
C VAL A 363 -4.52 33.11 -38.09
N ALA A 364 -5.71 33.62 -38.44
CA ALA A 364 -6.20 33.58 -39.82
C ALA A 364 -5.25 34.38 -40.74
N PRO A 365 -4.92 33.87 -41.95
CA PRO A 365 -4.16 34.66 -42.91
C PRO A 365 -5.03 35.80 -43.43
N GLY A 366 -4.53 37.04 -43.33
CA GLY A 366 -5.18 38.23 -43.89
C GLY A 366 -5.27 38.16 -45.43
N PRO A 367 -6.18 38.93 -46.05
CA PRO A 367 -6.49 38.79 -47.47
C PRO A 367 -5.30 39.24 -48.32
N GLY A 368 -4.80 38.34 -49.17
CA GLY A 368 -3.85 38.65 -50.24
C GLY A 368 -4.54 39.36 -51.40
N PRO A 369 -3.83 40.22 -52.15
CA PRO A 369 -4.41 40.97 -53.27
C PRO A 369 -4.65 40.07 -54.48
N ASP A 370 -5.71 40.39 -55.20
CA ASP A 370 -6.27 39.72 -56.38
C ASP A 370 -5.25 39.31 -57.44
N ASP A 371 -5.49 38.12 -57.98
CA ASP A 371 -4.72 37.48 -59.03
C ASP A 371 -5.44 37.60 -60.39
N ALA A 372 -4.63 37.77 -61.43
CA ALA A 372 -4.85 37.38 -62.83
C ALA A 372 -5.75 38.31 -63.71
N THR A 373 -5.41 38.63 -64.96
CA THR A 373 -4.88 37.76 -66.03
C THR A 373 -4.32 38.62 -67.19
N GLY A 374 -3.21 38.19 -67.77
CA GLY A 374 -2.75 38.63 -69.08
C GLY A 374 -2.08 37.46 -69.78
N THR A 375 -2.77 36.85 -70.75
CA THR A 375 -2.19 35.87 -71.68
C THR A 375 -2.31 36.40 -73.10
N ASP A 376 -1.15 36.55 -73.72
CA ASP A 376 -0.89 37.00 -75.07
C ASP A 376 -0.77 35.78 -76.00
N THR A 377 -1.49 35.79 -77.12
CA THR A 377 -1.27 34.87 -78.26
C THR A 377 -1.66 35.55 -79.58
N GLY A 378 -0.67 35.79 -80.45
CA GLY A 378 -0.73 35.45 -81.88
C GLY A 378 -1.28 36.47 -82.90
N HIS A 379 -0.36 37.11 -83.64
CA HIS A 379 -0.49 37.81 -84.95
C HIS A 379 -0.55 36.81 -86.15
N PRO A 380 -0.66 37.18 -87.46
CA PRO A 380 -1.35 38.28 -88.20
C PRO A 380 -2.05 37.67 -89.49
N PRO A 381 -2.15 38.24 -90.73
CA PRO A 381 -1.73 39.51 -91.36
C PRO A 381 -2.73 40.68 -91.27
#